data_AF-A0A3B0PSU6-F1
#
_entry.id   AF-A0A3B0PSU6-F1
#
_cell.length_a   1.000
_cell.length_b   1.000
_cell.length_c   1.000
_cell.angle_alpha   90.00
_cell.angle_beta   90.00
_cell.angle_gamma   90.00
#
_symmetry.space_group_name_H-M   'P 1'
#
loop_
_entity.id
_entity.type
_entity.pdbx_description
1 polymer ?
#
loop_
_entity_poly.entity_id
_entity_poly.type
_entity_poly.pdbx_seq_one_letter_code
_entity_poly.pdbx_strand_id
1 'polypeptide(L)'
;MTLPLANAQSSQLDYTLLSSNDKLSLYSGIHSHRCKGSPLVIIATIIFVCSIILLLIGSLLAGYPCEGFSFVSDIFLPFLLPGILSFVLISAPLIMYAFQHHKGALSKHKQLAESNYLQILNYCNSQRGKFTKKEVAEFVESEVLLREYPKRFSYVTLLQTIKVIPHKDSPHTSIHDTVIAEGIDRARDDIYASEYDKEKRNRIEAEEEEDQAAEAQQREVTSGISSALT
;
A
#
# COMPACT_ATOMS: atom_id res chain seq x y z
N MET A 1 -16.29 30.00 -27.36
CA MET A 1 -15.46 30.51 -26.26
C MET A 1 -15.94 29.86 -24.98
N THR A 2 -15.02 29.19 -24.32
CA THR A 2 -15.18 28.26 -23.19
C THR A 2 -15.67 28.94 -21.91
N LEU A 3 -16.77 28.43 -21.35
CA LEU A 3 -17.27 28.72 -19.99
C LEU A 3 -17.11 27.45 -19.13
N PRO A 4 -17.04 27.58 -17.79
CA PRO A 4 -15.97 27.00 -17.00
C PRO A 4 -16.36 25.68 -16.35
N LEU A 5 -15.39 24.77 -16.27
CA LEU A 5 -15.43 23.55 -15.48
C LEU A 5 -15.06 23.90 -14.02
N ALA A 6 -16.00 24.42 -13.25
CA ALA A 6 -15.82 24.65 -11.83
C ALA A 6 -17.09 24.22 -11.07
N ASN A 7 -16.91 23.47 -9.99
CA ASN A 7 -17.93 22.92 -9.08
C ASN A 7 -18.69 21.67 -9.58
N ALA A 8 -17.99 20.55 -9.71
CA ALA A 8 -18.54 19.29 -9.22
C ALA A 8 -18.05 19.11 -7.77
N GLN A 9 -18.98 18.81 -6.86
CA GLN A 9 -18.79 18.74 -5.41
C GLN A 9 -17.57 17.90 -4.99
N SER A 10 -16.44 18.56 -4.69
CA SER A 10 -15.28 17.95 -4.02
C SER A 10 -15.40 18.00 -2.50
N SER A 11 -16.62 17.86 -1.96
CA SER A 11 -16.87 18.04 -0.54
C SER A 11 -16.69 16.72 0.20
N GLN A 12 -15.49 16.47 0.74
CA GLN A 12 -15.26 16.15 2.17
C GLN A 12 -13.91 15.47 2.48
N LEU A 13 -13.14 14.99 1.49
CA LEU A 13 -11.80 14.45 1.74
C LEU A 13 -10.73 15.56 1.64
N ASP A 14 -9.92 15.75 2.69
CA ASP A 14 -8.77 16.68 2.75
C ASP A 14 -7.56 16.18 1.92
N TYR A 15 -7.82 15.53 0.80
CA TYR A 15 -6.81 14.95 -0.07
C TYR A 15 -6.45 15.93 -1.18
N THR A 16 -5.16 16.00 -1.50
CA THR A 16 -4.66 16.84 -2.58
C THR A 16 -4.45 16.00 -3.83
N LEU A 17 -5.03 16.45 -4.95
CA LEU A 17 -4.77 15.83 -6.26
C LEU A 17 -3.40 16.26 -6.76
N LEU A 18 -2.51 15.30 -7.00
CA LEU A 18 -1.14 15.54 -7.44
C LEU A 18 -1.01 15.42 -8.97
N SER A 19 -0.15 16.26 -9.55
CA SER A 19 0.24 16.13 -10.96
C SER A 19 1.15 14.91 -11.17
N SER A 20 1.27 14.45 -12.42
CA SER A 20 2.18 13.33 -12.74
C SER A 20 3.63 13.60 -12.32
N ASN A 21 4.11 14.85 -12.45
CA ASN A 21 5.45 15.24 -12.02
C ASN A 21 5.62 15.17 -10.49
N ASP A 22 4.60 15.57 -9.74
CA ASP A 22 4.63 15.48 -8.28
C ASP A 22 4.61 14.01 -7.81
N LYS A 23 3.83 13.16 -8.49
CA LYS A 23 3.83 11.72 -8.25
C LYS A 23 5.19 11.07 -8.54
N LEU A 24 5.86 11.46 -9.62
CA LEU A 24 7.23 11.01 -9.92
C LEU A 24 8.25 11.49 -8.87
N SER A 25 8.09 12.74 -8.39
CA SER A 25 8.90 13.27 -7.29
C SER A 25 8.71 12.45 -6.01
N LEU A 26 7.46 12.09 -5.68
CA LEU A 26 7.16 11.20 -4.55
C LEU A 26 7.78 9.81 -4.74
N TYR A 27 7.69 9.22 -5.93
CA TYR A 27 8.34 7.95 -6.25
C TYR A 27 9.86 8.01 -6.02
N SER A 28 10.54 9.03 -6.58
CA SER A 28 11.97 9.24 -6.38
C SER A 28 12.31 9.42 -4.89
N GLY A 29 11.49 10.18 -4.16
CA GLY A 29 11.62 10.35 -2.72
C GLY A 29 11.50 9.04 -1.95
N ILE A 30 10.48 8.22 -2.26
CA ILE A 30 10.28 6.89 -1.64
C ILE A 30 11.49 5.99 -1.92
N HIS A 31 11.94 5.95 -3.16
CA HIS A 31 13.10 5.16 -3.56
C HIS A 31 14.36 5.57 -2.80
N SER A 32 14.62 6.88 -2.71
CA SER A 32 15.73 7.46 -1.95
C SER A 32 15.69 7.08 -0.46
N HIS A 33 14.52 7.15 0.18
CA HIS A 33 14.36 6.73 1.58
C HIS A 33 14.64 5.23 1.76
N ARG A 34 14.20 4.38 0.82
CA ARG A 34 14.44 2.95 0.87
C ARG A 34 15.92 2.62 0.70
N CYS A 35 16.58 3.22 -0.28
CA CYS A 35 18.01 3.00 -0.53
C CYS A 35 18.90 3.44 0.64
N LYS A 36 18.51 4.50 1.36
CA LYS A 36 19.24 4.97 2.55
C LYS A 36 18.90 4.16 3.82
N GLY A 37 17.62 3.88 4.03
CA GLY A 37 17.14 3.25 5.27
C GLY A 37 17.36 1.73 5.33
N SER A 38 17.13 1.01 4.23
CA SER A 38 17.17 -0.46 4.25
C SER A 38 18.54 -1.04 4.63
N PRO A 39 19.69 -0.56 4.10
CA PRO A 39 21.00 -1.06 4.52
C PRO A 39 21.28 -0.79 6.00
N LEU A 40 20.80 0.35 6.52
CA LEU A 40 21.01 0.74 7.91
C LEU A 40 20.28 -0.19 8.88
N VAL A 41 19.05 -0.64 8.54
CA VAL A 41 18.36 -1.65 9.35
C VAL A 41 19.18 -2.93 9.42
N ILE A 42 19.69 -3.43 8.28
CA ILE A 42 20.46 -4.68 8.23
C ILE A 42 21.71 -4.58 9.10
N ILE A 43 22.49 -3.50 8.93
CA ILE A 43 23.70 -3.26 9.72
C ILE A 43 23.35 -3.15 11.21
N ALA A 44 22.32 -2.39 11.55
CA ALA A 44 21.90 -2.23 12.93
C ALA A 44 21.46 -3.55 13.56
N THR A 45 20.74 -4.40 12.81
CA THR A 45 20.32 -5.73 13.28
C THR A 45 21.51 -6.65 13.55
N ILE A 46 22.54 -6.63 12.69
CA ILE A 46 23.76 -7.42 12.93
C ILE A 46 24.43 -6.97 14.23
N ILE A 47 24.63 -5.67 14.38
CA ILE A 47 25.26 -5.08 15.57
C ILE A 47 24.43 -5.36 16.83
N PHE A 48 23.10 -5.29 16.73
CA PHE A 48 22.17 -5.64 17.80
C PHE A 48 22.34 -7.09 18.26
N VAL A 49 22.36 -8.03 17.31
CA VAL A 49 22.53 -9.46 17.61
C VAL A 49 23.88 -9.72 18.27
N CYS A 50 24.97 -9.14 17.75
CA CYS A 50 26.29 -9.24 18.39
C CYS A 50 26.28 -8.67 19.82
N SER A 51 25.61 -7.53 20.03
CA SER A 51 25.48 -6.91 21.35
C SER A 51 24.72 -7.81 22.32
N ILE A 52 23.63 -8.44 21.87
CA ILE A 52 22.88 -9.41 22.68
C ILE A 52 23.76 -10.61 23.04
N ILE A 53 24.50 -11.18 22.09
CA ILE A 53 25.38 -12.33 22.37
C ILE A 53 26.41 -11.99 23.44
N LEU A 54 27.06 -10.82 23.33
CA LEU A 54 28.03 -10.35 24.33
C LEU A 54 27.37 -10.18 25.70
N LEU A 55 26.18 -9.56 25.76
CA LEU A 55 25.45 -9.39 27.00
C LEU A 55 25.05 -10.74 27.62
N LEU A 56 24.58 -11.69 26.82
CA LEU A 56 24.22 -13.03 27.28
C LEU A 56 25.42 -13.78 27.85
N ILE A 57 26.57 -13.78 27.15
CA ILE A 57 27.80 -14.40 27.65
C ILE A 57 28.23 -13.75 28.96
N GLY A 58 28.25 -12.42 29.02
CA GLY A 58 28.60 -11.69 30.24
C GLY A 58 27.65 -11.97 31.40
N SER A 59 26.34 -12.06 31.14
CA SER A 59 25.34 -12.39 32.16
C SER A 59 25.47 -13.83 32.67
N LEU A 60 25.77 -14.80 31.79
CA LEU A 60 26.00 -16.19 32.19
C LEU A 60 27.24 -16.32 33.07
N LEU A 61 28.35 -15.68 32.69
CA LEU A 61 29.59 -15.68 33.47
C LEU A 61 29.42 -14.96 34.82
N ALA A 62 28.62 -13.90 34.88
CA ALA A 62 28.31 -13.22 36.13
C ALA A 62 27.47 -14.09 37.09
N GLY A 63 26.61 -14.97 36.55
CA GLY A 63 25.76 -15.87 37.33
C GLY A 63 26.46 -17.16 37.79
N TYR A 64 27.60 -17.51 37.18
CA TYR A 64 28.39 -18.69 37.54
C TYR A 64 29.82 -18.26 37.90
N PRO A 65 30.06 -17.83 39.15
CA PRO A 65 31.37 -17.34 39.57
C PRO A 65 32.38 -18.49 39.55
N CYS A 66 33.22 -18.54 38.53
CA CYS A 66 34.39 -19.41 38.50
C CYS A 66 35.41 -18.88 39.52
N GLU A 67 35.87 -19.73 40.44
CA GLU A 67 36.93 -19.37 41.37
C GLU A 67 38.17 -18.86 40.61
N GLY A 68 38.67 -17.69 41.00
CA GLY A 68 39.83 -17.04 40.37
C GLY A 68 39.50 -16.03 39.25
N PHE A 69 38.22 -15.85 38.87
CA PHE A 69 37.83 -14.82 37.91
C PHE A 69 37.60 -13.45 38.58
N SER A 70 38.13 -12.41 37.96
CA SER A 70 37.87 -11.02 38.31
C SER A 70 36.70 -10.50 37.48
N PHE A 71 35.61 -10.11 38.15
CA PHE A 71 34.41 -9.56 37.48
C PHE A 71 34.74 -8.43 36.51
N VAL A 72 35.63 -7.52 36.90
CA VAL A 72 35.94 -6.32 36.11
C VAL A 72 36.69 -6.69 34.84
N SER A 73 37.79 -7.44 34.95
CA SER A 73 38.68 -7.75 33.83
C SER A 73 38.17 -8.88 32.95
N ASP A 74 37.48 -9.87 33.53
CA ASP A 74 37.21 -11.13 32.85
C ASP A 74 35.75 -11.22 32.37
N ILE A 75 34.86 -10.36 32.90
CA ILE A 75 33.42 -10.37 32.57
C ILE A 75 32.95 -9.01 32.05
N PHE A 76 33.16 -7.94 32.82
CA PHE A 76 32.62 -6.62 32.49
C PHE A 76 33.29 -6.00 31.27
N LEU A 77 34.61 -5.82 31.31
CA LEU A 77 35.40 -5.25 30.20
C LEU A 77 35.26 -5.99 28.87
N PRO A 78 35.32 -7.34 28.81
CA PRO A 78 35.30 -8.05 27.54
C PRO A 78 33.88 -8.29 26.98
N PHE A 79 32.84 -8.34 27.83
CA PHE A 79 31.50 -8.73 27.39
C PHE A 79 30.44 -7.67 27.68
N LEU A 80 30.23 -7.32 28.95
CA LEU A 80 29.11 -6.45 29.33
C LEU A 80 29.28 -5.02 28.81
N LEU A 81 30.45 -4.41 29.03
CA LEU A 81 30.73 -3.04 28.60
C LEU A 81 30.63 -2.88 27.07
N PRO A 82 31.32 -3.68 26.23
CA PRO A 82 31.21 -3.54 24.78
C PRO A 82 29.80 -3.89 24.28
N GLY A 83 29.10 -4.83 24.90
CA GLY A 83 27.70 -5.14 24.59
C GLY A 83 26.77 -3.94 24.83
N ILE A 84 26.88 -3.30 26.02
CA ILE A 84 26.08 -2.11 26.36
C ILE A 84 26.43 -0.94 25.43
N LEU A 85 27.73 -0.66 25.22
CA LEU A 85 28.16 0.46 24.38
C LEU A 85 27.74 0.27 22.93
N SER A 86 27.92 -0.93 22.37
CA SER A 86 27.49 -1.26 21.01
C SER A 86 25.97 -1.12 20.86
N PHE A 87 25.20 -1.57 21.86
CA PHE A 87 23.75 -1.43 21.84
C PHE A 87 23.31 0.05 21.88
N VAL A 88 23.77 0.78 22.89
CA VAL A 88 23.29 2.14 23.19
C VAL A 88 23.82 3.16 22.18
N LEU A 89 25.09 3.08 21.80
CA LEU A 89 25.75 4.10 20.98
C LEU A 89 25.68 3.83 19.48
N ILE A 90 25.47 2.58 19.07
CA ILE A 90 25.53 2.20 17.66
C ILE A 90 24.18 1.65 17.20
N SER A 91 23.74 0.54 17.79
CA SER A 91 22.52 -0.14 17.35
C SER A 91 21.27 0.74 17.47
N ALA A 92 21.03 1.32 18.65
CA ALA A 92 19.81 2.10 18.89
C ALA A 92 19.71 3.36 17.99
N PRO A 93 20.77 4.19 17.83
CA PRO A 93 20.74 5.32 16.91
C PRO A 93 20.52 4.92 15.45
N LEU A 94 21.16 3.83 14.99
CA LEU A 94 20.97 3.34 13.62
C LEU A 94 19.53 2.87 13.38
N ILE A 95 18.93 2.13 14.33
CA ILE A 95 17.53 1.71 14.25
C ILE A 95 16.62 2.94 14.21
N MET A 96 16.84 3.92 15.10
CA MET A 96 16.03 5.14 15.14
C MET A 96 16.11 5.91 13.82
N TYR A 97 17.31 6.07 13.27
CA TYR A 97 17.51 6.75 12.00
C TYR A 97 16.88 5.98 10.82
N ALA A 98 17.01 4.66 10.80
CA ALA A 98 16.36 3.83 9.79
C ALA A 98 14.81 3.93 9.89
N PHE A 99 14.28 4.01 11.11
CA PHE A 99 12.86 4.22 11.36
C PHE A 99 12.37 5.58 10.84
N GLN A 100 13.17 6.65 10.97
CA GLN A 100 12.85 7.95 10.37
C GLN A 100 12.74 7.86 8.85
N HIS A 101 13.67 7.16 8.19
CA HIS A 101 13.60 6.94 6.75
C HIS A 101 12.37 6.10 6.34
N HIS A 102 12.05 5.07 7.11
CA HIS A 102 10.87 4.25 6.88
C HIS A 102 9.57 5.07 7.01
N LYS A 103 9.44 5.85 8.09
CA LYS A 103 8.30 6.76 8.30
C LYS A 103 8.19 7.80 7.18
N GLY A 104 9.32 8.34 6.72
CA GLY A 104 9.38 9.26 5.59
C GLY A 104 8.91 8.63 4.28
N ALA A 105 9.28 7.37 4.01
CA ALA A 105 8.77 6.62 2.86
C ALA A 105 7.27 6.33 2.97
N LEU A 106 6.81 5.92 4.16
CA LEU A 106 5.40 5.60 4.41
C LEU A 106 4.50 6.83 4.22
N SER A 107 4.93 8.00 4.72
CA SER A 107 4.19 9.25 4.54
C SER A 107 4.05 9.64 3.06
N LYS A 108 5.11 9.44 2.27
CA LYS A 108 5.06 9.70 0.81
C LYS A 108 4.18 8.70 0.09
N HIS A 109 4.22 7.42 0.47
CA HIS A 109 3.30 6.41 -0.04
C HIS A 109 1.85 6.74 0.27
N LYS A 110 1.56 7.23 1.48
CA LYS A 110 0.22 7.67 1.87
C LYS A 110 -0.27 8.83 1.01
N GLN A 111 0.55 9.87 0.82
CA GLN A 111 0.20 11.01 -0.05
C GLN A 111 -0.09 10.56 -1.49
N LEU A 112 0.75 9.66 -2.04
CA LEU A 112 0.54 9.11 -3.38
C LEU A 112 -0.76 8.30 -3.46
N ALA A 113 -1.04 7.47 -2.46
CA ALA A 113 -2.24 6.66 -2.37
C ALA A 113 -3.51 7.52 -2.30
N GLU A 114 -3.51 8.55 -1.44
CA GLU A 114 -4.62 9.50 -1.29
C GLU A 114 -4.90 10.24 -2.61
N SER A 115 -3.85 10.72 -3.27
CA SER A 115 -3.99 11.36 -4.58
C SER A 115 -4.50 10.40 -5.65
N ASN A 116 -4.09 9.13 -5.65
CA ASN A 116 -4.56 8.14 -6.61
C ASN A 116 -6.03 7.81 -6.39
N TYR A 117 -6.44 7.59 -5.13
CA TYR A 117 -7.83 7.37 -4.79
C TYR A 117 -8.70 8.56 -5.21
N LEU A 118 -8.27 9.79 -4.92
CA LEU A 118 -8.99 10.99 -5.33
C LEU A 118 -9.12 11.11 -6.85
N GLN A 119 -8.08 10.76 -7.61
CA GLN A 119 -8.14 10.75 -9.08
C GLN A 119 -9.16 9.73 -9.60
N ILE A 120 -9.19 8.51 -9.05
CA ILE A 120 -10.15 7.47 -9.44
C ILE A 120 -11.56 7.88 -9.05
N LEU A 121 -11.75 8.39 -7.83
CA LEU A 121 -13.05 8.86 -7.35
C LEU A 121 -13.59 10.00 -8.23
N ASN A 122 -12.75 10.96 -8.61
CA ASN A 122 -13.14 12.03 -9.53
C ASN A 122 -13.55 11.49 -10.90
N TYR A 123 -12.82 10.48 -11.41
CA TYR A 123 -13.19 9.80 -12.66
C TYR A 123 -14.58 9.15 -12.55
N CYS A 124 -14.82 8.35 -11.51
CA CYS A 124 -16.12 7.73 -11.26
C CYS A 124 -17.23 8.79 -11.13
N ASN A 125 -17.02 9.85 -10.36
CA ASN A 125 -18.02 10.92 -10.18
C ASN A 125 -18.32 11.69 -11.48
N SER A 126 -17.36 11.75 -12.41
CA SER A 126 -17.51 12.48 -13.68
C SER A 126 -18.27 11.70 -14.76
N GLN A 127 -18.29 10.38 -14.65
CA GLN A 127 -18.97 9.49 -15.58
C GLN A 127 -20.48 9.43 -15.25
N ARG A 128 -21.35 9.43 -16.27
CA ARG A 128 -22.81 9.31 -16.07
C ARG A 128 -23.23 7.85 -16.29
N GLY A 129 -23.42 7.07 -15.23
CA GLY A 129 -23.93 5.70 -15.34
C GLY A 129 -23.51 4.77 -14.19
N LYS A 130 -23.79 3.48 -14.35
CA LYS A 130 -23.17 2.41 -13.53
C LYS A 130 -21.77 2.14 -14.09
N PHE A 131 -20.79 1.99 -13.20
CA PHE A 131 -19.41 1.68 -13.57
C PHE A 131 -19.13 0.21 -13.29
N THR A 132 -18.41 -0.43 -14.19
CA THR A 132 -17.91 -1.77 -13.97
C THR A 132 -16.53 -1.72 -13.31
N LYS A 133 -16.20 -2.76 -12.53
CA LYS A 133 -14.84 -2.95 -11.98
C LYS A 133 -13.77 -2.97 -13.09
N LYS A 134 -14.12 -3.41 -14.30
CA LYS A 134 -13.23 -3.46 -15.48
C LYS A 134 -12.87 -2.07 -15.99
N GLU A 135 -13.85 -1.20 -16.19
CA GLU A 135 -13.60 0.19 -16.63
C GLU A 135 -12.73 0.96 -15.63
N VAL A 136 -12.93 0.73 -14.33
CA VAL A 136 -12.07 1.31 -13.29
C VAL A 136 -10.64 0.76 -13.39
N ALA A 137 -10.48 -0.55 -13.58
CA ALA A 137 -9.16 -1.15 -13.73
C ALA A 137 -8.40 -0.61 -14.95
N GLU A 138 -9.07 -0.49 -16.10
CA GLU A 138 -8.50 0.09 -17.32
C GLU A 138 -8.07 1.54 -17.12
N PHE A 139 -8.88 2.34 -16.42
CA PHE A 139 -8.51 3.71 -16.05
C PHE A 139 -7.31 3.75 -15.10
N VAL A 140 -7.25 2.84 -14.13
CA VAL A 140 -6.10 2.74 -13.21
C VAL A 140 -4.82 2.41 -13.96
N GLU A 141 -4.85 1.46 -14.89
CA GLU A 141 -3.68 1.08 -15.69
C GLU A 141 -3.21 2.19 -16.63
N SER A 142 -4.14 2.96 -17.20
CA SER A 142 -3.83 3.98 -18.20
C SER A 142 -3.47 5.35 -17.62
N GLU A 143 -4.17 5.80 -16.58
CA GLU A 143 -4.12 7.20 -16.12
C GLU A 143 -3.62 7.36 -14.67
N VAL A 144 -3.69 6.32 -13.84
CA VAL A 144 -3.28 6.39 -12.42
C VAL A 144 -1.86 5.85 -12.24
N LEU A 145 -1.54 4.74 -12.90
CA LEU A 145 -0.21 4.17 -12.91
C LEU A 145 0.68 4.86 -13.95
N LEU A 146 1.78 5.44 -13.49
CA LEU A 146 2.75 6.05 -14.38
C LEU A 146 3.61 4.99 -15.05
N ARG A 147 3.93 5.18 -16.33
CA ARG A 147 4.73 4.23 -17.15
C ARG A 147 6.15 4.07 -16.62
N GLU A 148 6.65 5.09 -15.94
CA GLU A 148 7.97 5.12 -15.31
C GLU A 148 8.05 4.21 -14.07
N TYR A 149 6.91 3.77 -13.53
CA TYR A 149 6.90 2.92 -12.34
C TYR A 149 7.28 1.48 -12.67
N PRO A 150 8.22 0.88 -11.92
CA PRO A 150 8.45 -0.55 -12.04
C PRO A 150 7.23 -1.32 -11.53
N LYS A 151 6.93 -2.47 -12.13
CA LYS A 151 5.78 -3.33 -11.77
C LYS A 151 5.60 -3.53 -10.25
N ARG A 152 6.69 -3.78 -9.54
CA ARG A 152 6.69 -3.94 -8.06
C ARG A 152 6.21 -2.69 -7.33
N PHE A 153 6.60 -1.50 -7.80
CA PHE A 153 6.17 -0.24 -7.19
C PHE A 153 4.70 0.04 -7.52
N SER A 154 4.26 -0.21 -8.75
CA SER A 154 2.85 -0.11 -9.15
C SER A 154 1.97 -0.99 -8.26
N TYR A 155 2.37 -2.26 -8.06
CA TYR A 155 1.65 -3.21 -7.21
C TYR A 155 1.52 -2.70 -5.76
N VAL A 156 2.62 -2.25 -5.17
CA VAL A 156 2.61 -1.70 -3.80
C VAL A 156 1.77 -0.43 -3.72
N THR A 157 1.83 0.43 -4.73
CA THR A 157 1.06 1.67 -4.78
C THR A 157 -0.44 1.40 -4.82
N LEU A 158 -0.89 0.44 -5.62
CA LEU A 158 -2.29 0.02 -5.63
C LEU A 158 -2.74 -0.56 -4.27
N LEU A 159 -1.90 -1.39 -3.65
CA LEU A 159 -2.18 -1.92 -2.32
C LEU A 159 -2.33 -0.80 -1.26
N GLN A 160 -1.49 0.23 -1.31
CA GLN A 160 -1.62 1.38 -0.42
C GLN A 160 -2.84 2.24 -0.77
N THR A 161 -3.21 2.33 -2.05
CA THR A 161 -4.41 3.05 -2.51
C THR A 161 -5.69 2.41 -1.97
N ILE A 162 -5.79 1.08 -1.94
CA ILE A 162 -6.92 0.38 -1.31
C ILE A 162 -7.05 0.74 0.17
N LYS A 163 -5.92 0.85 0.90
CA LYS A 163 -5.92 1.13 2.34
C LYS A 163 -6.40 2.54 2.72
N VAL A 164 -6.42 3.47 1.77
CA VAL A 164 -6.91 4.84 2.01
C VAL A 164 -8.37 5.03 1.61
N ILE A 165 -9.02 4.01 1.03
CA ILE A 165 -10.45 4.05 0.74
C ILE A 165 -11.21 4.14 2.08
N PRO A 166 -12.15 5.09 2.24
CA PRO A 166 -12.95 5.22 3.44
C PRO A 166 -13.68 3.92 3.81
N HIS A 167 -13.68 3.56 5.09
CA HIS A 167 -14.48 2.43 5.59
C HIS A 167 -15.98 2.74 5.46
N LYS A 168 -16.81 1.71 5.24
CA LYS A 168 -18.27 1.84 4.99
C LYS A 168 -19.06 2.67 6.01
N ASP A 169 -18.55 2.81 7.24
CA ASP A 169 -19.19 3.58 8.32
C ASP A 169 -18.62 5.01 8.46
N SER A 170 -17.70 5.42 7.57
CA SER A 170 -17.09 6.74 7.58
C SER A 170 -18.03 7.80 6.97
N PRO A 171 -18.06 9.03 7.51
CA PRO A 171 -18.81 10.13 6.90
C PRO A 171 -18.31 10.48 5.49
N HIS A 172 -17.10 10.05 5.12
CA HIS A 172 -16.46 10.33 3.85
C HIS A 172 -16.64 9.21 2.81
N THR A 173 -17.55 8.27 3.06
CA THR A 173 -17.82 7.18 2.13
C THR A 173 -18.45 7.67 0.84
N SER A 174 -17.98 7.10 -0.27
CA SER A 174 -18.58 7.25 -1.59
C SER A 174 -19.35 6.00 -1.96
N ILE A 175 -20.42 6.18 -2.73
CA ILE A 175 -21.17 5.08 -3.36
C ILE A 175 -20.28 4.23 -4.29
N HIS A 176 -19.16 4.79 -4.75
CA HIS A 176 -18.24 4.13 -5.68
C HIS A 176 -17.13 3.34 -4.98
N ASP A 177 -16.97 3.46 -3.65
CA ASP A 177 -15.82 2.89 -2.93
C ASP A 177 -15.64 1.39 -3.14
N THR A 178 -16.75 0.64 -3.21
CA THR A 178 -16.71 -0.81 -3.45
C THR A 178 -16.19 -1.14 -4.86
N VAL A 179 -16.73 -0.46 -5.88
CA VAL A 179 -16.33 -0.66 -7.27
C VAL A 179 -14.89 -0.18 -7.50
N ILE A 180 -14.48 0.90 -6.81
CA ILE A 180 -13.11 1.40 -6.83
C ILE A 180 -12.15 0.36 -6.24
N ALA A 181 -12.49 -0.22 -5.08
CA ALA A 181 -11.67 -1.26 -4.45
C ALA A 181 -11.51 -2.48 -5.37
N GLU A 182 -12.62 -2.98 -5.95
CA GLU A 182 -12.61 -4.11 -6.88
C GLU A 182 -11.82 -3.81 -8.17
N GLY A 183 -11.95 -2.60 -8.72
CA GLY A 183 -11.19 -2.18 -9.89
C GLY A 183 -9.69 -2.06 -9.61
N ILE A 184 -9.30 -1.56 -8.44
CA ILE A 184 -7.90 -1.52 -8.02
C ILE A 184 -7.35 -2.94 -7.78
N ASP A 185 -8.12 -3.82 -7.15
CA ASP A 185 -7.73 -5.23 -6.96
C ASP A 185 -7.52 -5.93 -8.31
N ARG A 186 -8.41 -5.70 -9.28
CA ARG A 186 -8.26 -6.21 -10.65
C ARG A 186 -7.00 -5.67 -11.31
N ALA A 187 -6.82 -4.34 -11.35
CA ALA A 187 -5.63 -3.73 -11.93
C ALA A 187 -4.33 -4.23 -11.29
N ARG A 188 -4.36 -4.54 -9.99
CA ARG A 188 -3.23 -5.13 -9.27
C ARG A 188 -2.89 -6.53 -9.77
N ASP A 189 -3.89 -7.38 -9.97
CA ASP A 189 -3.71 -8.73 -10.51
C ASP A 189 -3.18 -8.68 -11.96
N ASP A 190 -3.64 -7.68 -12.72
CA ASP A 190 -3.27 -7.48 -14.12
C ASP A 190 -1.81 -7.02 -14.33
N ILE A 191 -1.13 -6.46 -13.31
CA ILE A 191 0.29 -6.07 -13.39
C ILE A 191 1.21 -7.25 -13.77
N TYR A 192 0.89 -8.45 -13.27
CA TYR A 192 1.69 -9.66 -13.49
C TYR A 192 0.99 -10.70 -14.37
N ALA A 193 -0.27 -10.48 -14.75
CA ALA A 193 -0.97 -11.33 -15.69
C ALA A 193 -0.36 -11.24 -17.10
N SER A 194 -0.41 -12.34 -17.84
CA SER A 194 -0.13 -12.32 -19.28
C SER A 194 -1.33 -11.78 -20.04
N GLU A 195 -1.12 -11.25 -21.25
CA GLU A 195 -2.23 -10.80 -22.12
C GLU A 195 -3.24 -11.92 -22.38
N TYR A 196 -2.77 -13.17 -22.52
CA TYR A 196 -3.63 -14.33 -22.66
C TYR A 196 -4.52 -14.55 -21.43
N ASP A 197 -3.98 -14.41 -20.22
CA ASP A 197 -4.75 -14.57 -18.98
C ASP A 197 -5.76 -13.43 -18.80
N LYS A 198 -5.40 -12.22 -19.20
CA LYS A 198 -6.31 -11.06 -19.20
C LYS A 198 -7.48 -11.28 -20.16
N GLU A 199 -7.18 -11.69 -21.40
CA GLU A 199 -8.20 -11.94 -22.43
C GLU A 199 -9.12 -13.09 -22.04
N LYS A 200 -8.56 -14.20 -21.54
CA LYS A 200 -9.34 -15.33 -21.05
C LYS A 200 -10.31 -14.92 -19.94
N ARG A 201 -9.85 -14.11 -18.98
CA ARG A 201 -10.69 -13.63 -17.87
C ARG A 201 -11.78 -12.67 -18.35
N ASN A 202 -11.43 -11.74 -19.24
CA ASN A 202 -12.37 -10.82 -19.86
C ASN A 202 -13.48 -11.57 -20.61
N ARG A 203 -13.15 -12.67 -21.28
CA ARG A 203 -14.12 -13.49 -21.98
C ARG A 203 -15.07 -14.21 -21.01
N ILE A 204 -14.54 -14.85 -19.97
CA ILE A 204 -15.35 -15.54 -18.96
C ILE A 204 -16.32 -14.57 -18.28
N GLU A 205 -15.84 -13.38 -17.90
CA GLU A 205 -16.71 -12.38 -17.25
C GLU A 205 -17.78 -11.82 -18.21
N ALA A 206 -17.47 -11.68 -19.50
CA ALA A 206 -18.48 -11.27 -20.49
C ALA A 206 -19.56 -12.35 -20.67
N GLU A 207 -19.17 -13.62 -20.72
CA GLU A 207 -20.12 -14.75 -20.76
C GLU A 207 -21.01 -14.77 -19.49
N GLU A 208 -20.43 -14.56 -18.31
CA GLU A 208 -21.18 -14.49 -17.04
C GLU A 208 -22.14 -13.28 -16.97
N GLU A 209 -21.75 -12.13 -17.50
CA GLU A 209 -22.60 -10.92 -17.56
C GLU A 209 -23.77 -11.10 -18.53
N GLU A 210 -23.55 -11.75 -19.68
CA GLU A 210 -24.61 -12.11 -20.64
C GLU A 210 -25.62 -13.09 -20.04
N ASP A 211 -25.14 -14.13 -19.36
CA ASP A 211 -26.00 -15.11 -18.68
C ASP A 211 -26.85 -14.45 -17.58
N GLN A 212 -26.25 -13.58 -16.77
CA GLN A 212 -26.98 -12.83 -15.73
C GLN A 212 -28.02 -11.87 -16.31
N ALA A 213 -27.72 -11.21 -17.43
CA ALA A 213 -28.67 -10.34 -18.12
C ALA A 213 -29.85 -11.13 -18.70
N ALA A 214 -29.59 -12.31 -19.26
CA ALA A 214 -30.62 -13.21 -19.76
C ALA A 214 -31.53 -13.73 -18.62
N GLU A 215 -30.96 -14.12 -17.48
CA GLU A 215 -31.73 -14.52 -16.30
C GLU A 215 -32.57 -13.38 -15.71
N ALA A 216 -32.04 -12.16 -15.67
CA ALA A 216 -32.76 -10.99 -15.16
C ALA A 216 -33.97 -10.64 -16.05
N GLN A 217 -33.81 -10.67 -17.37
CA GLN A 217 -34.90 -10.47 -18.32
C GLN A 217 -35.98 -11.56 -18.19
N GLN A 218 -35.59 -12.82 -18.02
CA GLN A 218 -36.56 -13.91 -17.78
C GLN A 218 -37.34 -13.71 -16.47
N ARG A 219 -36.69 -13.25 -15.39
CA ARG A 219 -37.38 -12.95 -14.12
C ARG A 219 -38.36 -11.78 -14.23
N GLU A 220 -37.99 -10.71 -14.93
CA GLU A 220 -38.90 -9.58 -15.16
C GLU A 220 -40.13 -9.98 -15.98
N VAL A 221 -39.94 -10.74 -17.07
CA VAL A 221 -41.03 -11.27 -17.90
C VAL A 221 -41.96 -12.17 -17.09
N THR A 222 -41.40 -13.03 -16.23
CA THR A 222 -42.21 -13.94 -15.38
C THR A 222 -42.99 -13.17 -14.31
N SER A 223 -42.40 -12.12 -13.71
CA SER A 223 -43.10 -11.26 -12.74
C SER A 223 -44.19 -10.37 -13.36
N GLY A 224 -43.96 -9.88 -14.58
CA GLY A 224 -44.92 -9.04 -15.31
C GLY A 224 -46.17 -9.81 -15.73
N ILE A 225 -46.00 -11.08 -16.11
CA ILE A 225 -47.12 -11.97 -16.43
C ILE A 225 -47.94 -12.29 -15.17
N SER A 226 -47.29 -12.49 -14.02
CA SER A 226 -47.99 -12.77 -12.76
C SER A 226 -48.78 -11.57 -12.21
N SER A 227 -48.41 -10.33 -12.57
CA SER A 227 -49.13 -9.10 -12.17
C SER A 227 -50.31 -8.76 -13.09
N ALA A 228 -50.36 -9.28 -14.32
CA ALA A 228 -51.44 -9.03 -15.26
C ALA A 228 -52.61 -10.03 -15.12
N LEU A 229 -52.47 -11.03 -14.24
CA LEU A 229 -53.41 -12.14 -14.03
C LEU A 229 -54.22 -12.05 -12.72
N THR A 230 -54.11 -10.94 -11.99
CA THR A 230 -54.93 -10.56 -10.82
C THR A 230 -55.73 -9.31 -11.11
#